data_AF-A0A3D2JC53-F1
#
_entry.id   AF-A0A3D2JC53-F1
#
_cell.length_a   1.000
_cell.length_b   1.000
_cell.length_c   1.000
_cell.angle_alpha   90.00
_cell.angle_beta   90.00
_cell.angle_gamma   90.00
#
_symmetry.space_group_name_H-M   'P 1'
#
loop_
_entity.id
_entity.type
_entity.pdbx_description
1 polymer ?
#
loop_
_entity_poly.entity_id
_entity_poly.type
_entity_poly.pdbx_seq_one_letter_code
_entity_poly.pdbx_strand_id
1 'polypeptide(L)'
;AMKFVLEGQKNLELKQATVARLLSQTNEQGRTVVTGVVTTSGWQYEANAIILTTGTFINGRLVVGEKTQPGGRAGEGPALGISDSLRAIGLEV
;
A
#
# COMPACT_ATOMS: atom_id res chain seq x y z
N ALA A 1 -2.43 -19.52 13.61
CA ALA A 1 -2.02 -18.83 14.85
C ALA A 1 -2.13 -17.31 14.71
N MET A 2 -1.33 -16.65 13.86
CA MET A 2 -1.28 -15.17 13.82
C MET A 2 -2.60 -14.48 13.41
N LYS A 3 -3.34 -15.03 12.43
CA LYS A 3 -4.65 -14.50 12.02
C LYS A 3 -5.61 -14.29 13.20
N PHE A 4 -5.77 -15.30 14.05
CA PHE A 4 -6.66 -15.24 15.21
C PHE A 4 -6.22 -14.20 16.26
N VAL A 5 -4.91 -14.01 16.42
CA VAL A 5 -4.39 -12.97 17.32
C VAL A 5 -4.77 -11.58 16.82
N LEU A 6 -4.64 -11.33 15.51
CA LEU A 6 -5.02 -10.05 14.90
C LEU A 6 -6.54 -9.82 14.97
N GLU A 7 -7.34 -10.85 14.69
CA GLU A 7 -8.81 -10.75 14.74
C GLU A 7 -9.36 -10.47 16.15
N GLY A 8 -8.65 -10.90 17.20
CA GLY A 8 -9.04 -10.67 18.59
C GLY A 8 -8.48 -9.39 19.23
N GLN A 9 -7.63 -8.64 18.53
CA GLN A 9 -6.94 -7.49 19.10
C GLN A 9 -7.87 -6.28 19.21
N LYS A 10 -8.02 -5.74 20.42
CA LYS A 10 -8.81 -4.51 20.65
C LYS A 10 -8.21 -3.33 19.86
N ASN A 11 -9.10 -2.53 19.26
CA ASN A 11 -8.77 -1.36 18.43
C ASN A 11 -8.03 -1.69 17.12
N LEU A 12 -8.08 -2.94 16.66
CA LEU A 12 -7.58 -3.33 15.34
C LEU A 12 -8.75 -3.74 14.45
N GLU A 13 -8.91 -3.05 13.33
CA GLU A 13 -9.86 -3.43 12.29
C GLU A 13 -9.10 -4.01 11.09
N LEU A 14 -9.53 -5.18 10.63
CA LEU A 14 -8.93 -5.85 9.48
C LEU A 14 -9.76 -5.59 8.22
N LYS A 15 -9.09 -5.15 7.16
CA LYS A 15 -9.68 -4.95 5.84
C LYS A 15 -8.92 -5.75 4.81
N GLN A 16 -9.62 -6.65 4.10
CA GLN A 16 -9.08 -7.25 2.89
C GLN A 16 -9.26 -6.27 1.73
N ALA A 17 -8.24 -5.47 1.44
CA ALA A 17 -8.25 -4.52 0.33
C ALA A 17 -6.83 -4.25 -0.17
N THR A 18 -6.71 -3.94 -1.45
CA THR A 18 -5.45 -3.45 -2.04
C THR A 18 -5.46 -1.94 -2.04
N VAL A 19 -4.46 -1.32 -1.41
CA VAL A 19 -4.25 0.13 -1.49
C VAL A 19 -3.64 0.48 -2.84
N ALA A 20 -4.24 1.46 -3.53
CA ALA A 20 -3.84 1.91 -4.86
C ALA A 20 -3.16 3.28 -4.83
N ARG A 21 -3.52 4.15 -3.88
CA ARG A 21 -3.04 5.55 -3.83
C ARG A 21 -2.99 6.06 -2.40
N LEU A 22 -2.04 6.96 -2.12
CA LEU A 22 -2.01 7.75 -0.89
C LEU A 22 -2.79 9.06 -1.06
N LEU A 23 -3.53 9.45 -0.03
CA LEU A 23 -4.09 10.80 0.09
C LEU A 23 -3.05 11.68 0.78
N SER A 24 -2.78 12.85 0.22
CA SER A 24 -1.84 13.81 0.80
C SER A 24 -2.31 15.24 0.55
N GLN A 25 -1.96 16.14 1.46
CA GLN A 25 -2.25 17.56 1.40
C GLN A 25 -0.99 18.36 1.75
N THR A 26 -0.80 19.52 1.13
CA THR A 26 0.24 20.46 1.51
C THR A 26 -0.33 21.43 2.52
N ASN A 27 0.28 21.53 3.70
CA ASN A 27 -0.15 22.47 4.71
C ASN A 27 0.29 23.92 4.39
N GLU A 28 -0.16 24.89 5.18
CA GLU A 28 0.18 26.31 5.02
C GLU A 28 1.68 26.60 5.07
N GLN A 29 2.46 25.71 5.70
CA GLN A 29 3.92 25.79 5.80
C GLN A 29 4.64 25.15 4.61
N GLY A 30 3.91 24.71 3.58
CA GLY A 30 4.48 24.07 2.39
C GLY A 30 4.90 22.61 2.59
N ARG A 31 4.57 21.98 3.73
CA ARG A 31 4.91 20.58 4.02
C ARG A 31 3.80 19.66 3.53
N THR A 32 4.18 18.65 2.74
CA THR A 32 3.30 17.55 2.35
C THR A 32 3.04 16.63 3.54
N VAL A 33 1.77 16.40 3.85
CA VAL A 33 1.29 15.53 4.91
C VAL A 33 0.37 14.48 4.29
N VAL A 34 0.63 13.22 4.60
CA VAL A 34 -0.22 12.11 4.17
C VAL A 34 -1.42 12.03 5.12
N THR A 35 -2.62 11.91 4.56
CA THR A 35 -3.89 12.00 5.31
C THR A 35 -4.75 10.73 5.20
N GLY A 36 -4.35 9.76 4.38
CA GLY A 36 -5.10 8.52 4.22
C GLY A 36 -4.69 7.68 3.01
N VAL A 37 -5.51 6.69 2.68
CA VAL A 37 -5.33 5.80 1.54
C VAL A 37 -6.61 5.67 0.71
N VAL A 38 -6.44 5.32 -0.57
CA VAL A 38 -7.53 4.89 -1.46
C VAL A 38 -7.25 3.47 -1.91
N THR A 39 -8.27 2.62 -1.82
CA THR A 39 -8.21 1.23 -2.29
C THR A 39 -8.49 1.12 -3.78
N THR A 40 -8.14 -0.01 -4.41
CA THR A 40 -8.50 -0.30 -5.81
C THR A 40 -10.00 -0.30 -6.07
N SER A 41 -10.81 -0.58 -5.04
CA SER A 41 -12.27 -0.48 -5.06
C SER A 41 -12.83 0.94 -4.87
N GLY A 42 -11.97 1.96 -4.72
CA GLY A 42 -12.37 3.36 -4.58
C GLY A 42 -12.68 3.82 -3.15
N TRP A 43 -12.74 2.91 -2.17
CA TRP A 43 -12.90 3.29 -0.75
C TRP A 43 -11.73 4.13 -0.26
N GLN A 44 -12.04 5.16 0.51
CA GLN A 44 -11.07 6.05 1.14
C GLN A 44 -11.06 5.81 2.66
N TYR A 45 -9.87 5.76 3.23
CA TYR A 45 -9.67 5.65 4.67
C TYR A 45 -8.72 6.75 5.12
N GLU A 46 -9.17 7.58 6.04
CA GLU A 46 -8.35 8.65 6.63
C GLU A 46 -7.49 8.11 7.78
N ALA A 47 -6.28 8.62 7.91
CA ALA A 47 -5.36 8.23 8.98
C ALA A 47 -4.34 9.34 9.26
N ASN A 48 -4.00 9.51 10.54
CA ASN A 48 -2.96 10.45 10.97
C ASN A 48 -1.54 9.94 10.65
N ALA A 49 -1.38 8.62 10.51
CA ALA A 49 -0.11 7.98 10.19
C ALA A 49 -0.38 6.72 9.35
N ILE A 50 0.54 6.42 8.44
CA ILE A 50 0.46 5.27 7.55
C ILE A 50 1.79 4.54 7.59
N ILE A 51 1.73 3.23 7.83
CA ILE A 51 2.90 2.35 7.86
C ILE A 51 2.82 1.43 6.64
N LEU A 52 3.79 1.54 5.74
CA LEU A 52 3.88 0.70 4.55
C LEU A 52 4.68 -0.56 4.83
N THR A 53 4.06 -1.72 4.67
CA THR A 53 4.67 -3.06 4.88
C THR A 53 4.41 -3.96 3.67
N THR A 54 4.59 -3.41 2.47
CA THR A 54 4.16 -4.02 1.20
C THR A 54 4.94 -5.25 0.79
N GLY A 55 6.05 -5.57 1.47
CA GLY A 55 6.89 -6.73 1.16
C GLY A 55 7.33 -6.72 -0.31
N THR A 56 7.13 -7.83 -1.00
CA THR A 56 7.52 -8.02 -2.41
C THR A 56 6.45 -7.58 -3.42
N PHE A 57 5.36 -6.94 -2.98
CA PHE A 57 4.19 -6.69 -3.83
C PHE A 57 4.25 -5.41 -4.64
N ILE A 58 4.82 -4.30 -4.12
CA ILE A 58 4.90 -3.04 -4.87
C ILE A 58 5.70 -3.26 -6.15
N ASN A 59 5.06 -3.05 -7.32
CA ASN A 59 5.66 -3.29 -8.63
C ASN A 59 6.37 -4.65 -8.75
N GLY A 60 5.89 -5.65 -8.00
CA GLY A 60 6.51 -6.97 -7.90
C GLY A 60 6.57 -7.69 -9.24
N ARG A 61 7.67 -8.42 -9.47
CA ARG A 61 7.91 -9.20 -10.67
C ARG A 61 8.53 -10.55 -10.31
N LEU A 62 7.96 -11.62 -10.85
CA LEU A 62 8.41 -13.00 -10.64
C LEU A 62 9.26 -13.43 -11.82
N VAL A 63 10.55 -13.68 -11.58
CA VAL A 63 11.53 -14.10 -12.59
C VAL A 63 11.76 -15.61 -12.48
N VAL A 64 11.55 -16.34 -13.57
CA VAL A 64 11.82 -17.79 -13.66
C VAL A 64 12.63 -18.06 -14.93
N GLY A 65 13.94 -18.23 -14.78
CA GLY A 65 14.86 -18.27 -15.93
C GLY A 65 14.71 -16.99 -16.75
N GLU A 66 14.42 -17.13 -18.04
CA GLU A 66 14.17 -16.01 -18.95
C GLU A 66 12.73 -15.47 -18.89
N LYS A 67 11.82 -16.14 -18.16
CA LYS A 67 10.42 -15.76 -18.13
C LYS A 67 10.11 -14.69 -17.10
N THR A 68 9.46 -13.67 -17.64
CA THR A 68 8.91 -12.46 -17.07
C THR A 68 7.43 -12.41 -16.69
N GLN A 69 6.98 -12.39 -15.44
CA GLN A 69 5.59 -12.01 -15.14
C GLN A 69 5.44 -11.04 -13.95
N PRO A 70 4.47 -10.10 -13.99
CA PRO A 70 4.09 -9.31 -12.82
C PRO A 70 3.54 -10.22 -11.70
N GLY A 71 3.91 -9.93 -10.46
CA GLY A 71 3.41 -10.68 -9.30
C GLY A 71 4.17 -10.35 -8.02
N GLY A 72 3.46 -10.25 -6.90
CA GLY A 72 4.11 -10.10 -5.59
C GLY A 72 4.60 -11.44 -5.03
N ARG A 73 3.83 -12.51 -5.29
CA ARG A 73 4.11 -13.90 -4.94
C ARG A 73 3.55 -14.81 -6.04
N ALA A 74 4.01 -16.05 -6.11
CA ALA A 74 3.50 -17.00 -7.09
C ALA A 74 1.97 -17.16 -6.97
N GLY A 75 1.24 -16.85 -8.03
CA GLY A 75 -0.23 -16.88 -8.07
C GLY A 75 -0.93 -15.61 -7.55
N GLU A 76 -0.19 -14.62 -7.04
CA GLU A 76 -0.74 -13.36 -6.53
C GLU A 76 -0.23 -12.17 -7.35
N GLY A 77 -1.16 -11.33 -7.80
CA GLY A 77 -0.84 -10.12 -8.58
C GLY A 77 -0.01 -9.10 -7.79
N PRO A 78 0.68 -8.17 -8.46
CA PRO A 78 1.41 -7.09 -7.80
C PRO A 78 0.45 -6.01 -7.26
N ALA A 79 0.94 -5.23 -6.30
CA ALA A 79 0.31 -3.96 -5.92
C ALA A 79 0.83 -2.85 -6.84
N LEU A 80 -0.09 -2.12 -7.47
CA LEU A 80 0.20 -1.06 -8.45
C LEU A 80 -0.32 0.30 -7.95
N GLY A 81 0.25 1.39 -8.48
CA GLY A 81 -0.19 2.78 -8.22
C GLY A 81 0.41 3.44 -6.96
N ILE A 82 0.72 2.67 -5.92
CA ILE A 82 1.35 3.24 -4.70
C ILE A 82 2.70 3.90 -5.02
N SER A 83 3.51 3.32 -5.91
CA SER A 83 4.82 3.86 -6.28
C SER A 83 4.71 5.29 -6.84
N ASP A 84 3.69 5.56 -7.64
CA ASP A 84 3.46 6.90 -8.20
C ASP A 84 3.10 7.90 -7.10
N SER A 85 2.34 7.45 -6.09
CA SER A 85 2.03 8.28 -4.91
C SER A 85 3.29 8.60 -4.10
N LEU A 86 4.20 7.63 -3.94
CA LEU A 86 5.46 7.81 -3.22
C LEU A 86 6.39 8.79 -3.96
N ARG A 87 6.47 8.66 -5.29
CA ARG A 87 7.21 9.62 -6.14
C ARG A 87 6.62 11.03 -6.07
N ALA A 88 5.29 11.14 -6.08
CA ALA A 88 4.60 12.43 -6.00
C ALA A 88 4.86 13.20 -4.69
N ILE A 89 5.16 12.48 -3.60
CA ILE A 89 5.56 13.09 -2.31
C ILE A 89 7.08 13.23 -2.15
N GLY A 90 7.85 12.98 -3.21
CA GLY A 90 9.30 13.20 -3.25
C GLY A 90 10.15 12.03 -2.76
N LEU A 91 9.61 10.81 -2.71
CA LEU A 91 10.37 9.61 -2.33
C LEU A 91 10.86 8.85 -3.56
N GLU A 92 12.07 8.31 -3.48
CA GLU A 92 12.63 7.40 -4.48
C GLU A 92 12.14 5.97 -4.23
N VAL A 93 11.52 5.36 -5.25
CA VAL A 93 10.93 4.01 -5.21
C VAL A 93 10.99 3.29 -6.55
#